data_AF-A0A809SIF9-F1
#
_entry.id   AF-A0A809SIF9-F1
#
_cell.length_a   1.000
_cell.length_b   1.000
_cell.length_c   1.000
_cell.angle_alpha   90.00
_cell.angle_beta   90.00
_cell.angle_gamma   90.00
#
_symmetry.space_group_name_H-M   'P 1'
#
loop_
_entity.id
_entity.type
_entity.pdbx_description
1 polymer ?
#
loop_
_entity_poly.entity_id
_entity_poly.type
_entity_poly.pdbx_seq_one_letter_code
_entity_poly.pdbx_strand_id
1 'polypeptide(L)'
;MYPEIKNHPNKTYREYWLINNLDFSLFTKLSSAAENFLKKGETLDPRNAYITENGEWESHSYSPPDEFNTVTTLRIRDNQHKRAFGYDTWYGRSPSNIKEGRYDGWTKTNVKNQEKFNKFNIQDIRGIQIFELTRDTEIPNDFNRGYVVELDSADPKAYQRTKTLIEDFKKEGVEISSYRIFNMGKTSSNQKFLEILSVLPNELRQLELFFDASAANTSALIALENKKIKELSLYTEGNSLLEYWSLNPLALRNTNWVNTIDYNVSKENPANTNIPTRITFNALAFEDSDYLKGEEDPYKRINDGLRLAYFSRNNEGIFQGNHGPGLSPDHNEGDNSYPTALDLSRAPSLRSLKGLKFFDMFKPSNKSRKLKTLWLYNNSENFDIDVSELNSAGFENMAIGEPGPPRTQIEFSNKESTRYLYIKGVGTLYGSGLTNLTLLMDLSQSLDKTTIKVDPGATELKQQLRSQGYTVVDYSEDDFVIT
;
A
#
# COMPACT_ATOMS: atom_id res chain seq x y z
N MET A 1 -60.17 12.21 -5.76
CA MET A 1 -58.92 11.44 -5.54
C MET A 1 -57.75 12.29 -5.05
N TYR A 2 -57.06 13.12 -5.87
CA TYR A 2 -55.91 13.89 -5.36
C TYR A 2 -56.21 14.88 -4.20
N PRO A 3 -57.37 15.59 -4.18
CA PRO A 3 -57.72 16.46 -3.05
C PRO A 3 -57.94 15.70 -1.74
N GLU A 4 -58.32 14.42 -1.78
CA GLU A 4 -58.65 13.62 -0.60
C GLU A 4 -57.41 12.99 0.04
N ILE A 5 -56.47 12.49 -0.77
CA ILE A 5 -55.22 11.88 -0.25
C ILE A 5 -54.27 12.93 0.36
N LYS A 6 -54.30 14.17 -0.13
CA LYS A 6 -53.46 15.28 0.37
C LYS A 6 -53.66 15.53 1.87
N ASN A 7 -54.88 15.30 2.37
CA ASN A 7 -55.26 15.53 3.77
C ASN A 7 -55.19 14.25 4.64
N HIS A 8 -54.78 13.11 4.09
CA HIS A 8 -54.67 11.86 4.85
C HIS A 8 -53.61 11.99 5.94
N PRO A 9 -53.86 11.67 7.22
CA PRO A 9 -52.96 12.03 8.33
C PRO A 9 -51.59 11.33 8.29
N ASN A 10 -51.49 10.14 7.69
CA ASN A 10 -50.24 9.36 7.61
C ASN A 10 -49.40 9.76 6.37
N LYS A 11 -48.20 10.30 6.60
CA LYS A 11 -47.25 10.71 5.56
C LYS A 11 -46.78 9.56 4.66
N THR A 12 -46.34 8.45 5.26
CA THR A 12 -45.85 7.27 4.53
C THR A 12 -46.92 6.69 3.62
N TYR A 13 -48.18 6.65 4.08
CA TYR A 13 -49.30 6.20 3.25
C TYR A 13 -49.52 7.11 2.03
N ARG A 14 -49.41 8.43 2.18
CA ARG A 14 -49.50 9.38 1.07
C ARG A 14 -48.38 9.15 0.05
N GLU A 15 -47.16 8.91 0.51
CA GLU A 15 -45.99 8.66 -0.35
C GLU A 15 -46.12 7.35 -1.14
N TYR A 16 -46.53 6.25 -0.49
CA TYR A 16 -46.80 4.98 -1.18
C TYR A 16 -47.97 5.09 -2.17
N TRP A 17 -49.04 5.79 -1.79
CA TRP A 17 -50.17 6.02 -2.68
C TRP A 17 -49.73 6.82 -3.91
N LEU A 18 -48.92 7.87 -3.73
CA LEU A 18 -48.33 8.65 -4.82
C LEU A 18 -47.57 7.73 -5.78
N ILE A 19 -46.57 6.98 -5.29
CA ILE A 19 -45.75 6.08 -6.12
C ILE A 19 -46.61 5.08 -6.92
N ASN A 20 -47.61 4.47 -6.29
CA ASN A 20 -48.47 3.47 -6.93
C ASN A 20 -49.48 4.06 -7.93
N ASN A 21 -49.70 5.37 -7.92
CA ASN A 21 -50.62 6.07 -8.82
C ASN A 21 -49.89 7.04 -9.76
N LEU A 22 -48.55 6.98 -9.83
CA LEU A 22 -47.78 7.65 -10.88
C LEU A 22 -48.02 6.92 -12.20
N ASP A 23 -48.48 7.67 -13.21
CA ASP A 23 -48.52 7.18 -14.58
C ASP A 23 -47.15 7.37 -15.22
N PHE A 24 -46.31 6.33 -15.15
CA PHE A 24 -44.97 6.36 -15.71
C PHE A 24 -44.95 6.56 -17.24
N SER A 25 -46.07 6.33 -17.94
CA SER A 25 -46.16 6.58 -19.38
C SER A 25 -46.14 8.07 -19.73
N LEU A 26 -46.33 8.96 -18.75
CA LEU A 26 -46.27 10.41 -18.95
C LEU A 26 -44.83 10.96 -18.86
N PHE A 27 -43.89 10.22 -18.27
CA PHE A 27 -42.49 10.63 -18.13
C PHE A 27 -41.67 10.25 -19.37
N THR A 28 -41.95 10.91 -20.49
CA THR A 28 -41.40 10.57 -21.82
C THR A 28 -40.35 11.58 -22.31
N LYS A 29 -40.14 12.67 -21.58
CA LYS A 29 -39.26 13.76 -21.99
C LYS A 29 -38.11 13.94 -21.02
N LEU A 30 -36.95 14.26 -21.58
CA LEU A 30 -35.82 14.78 -20.82
C LEU A 30 -36.05 16.27 -20.56
N SER A 31 -35.52 16.77 -19.45
CA SER A 31 -35.46 18.21 -19.23
C SER A 31 -34.54 18.87 -20.28
N SER A 32 -34.65 20.18 -20.44
CA SER A 32 -33.72 20.93 -21.30
C SER A 32 -32.25 20.79 -20.85
N ALA A 33 -32.00 20.63 -19.55
CA ALA A 33 -30.64 20.43 -19.03
C ALA A 33 -30.13 19.01 -19.34
N ALA A 34 -30.96 17.99 -19.14
CA ALA A 34 -30.66 16.60 -19.49
C ALA A 34 -30.38 16.44 -20.99
N GLU A 35 -31.17 17.07 -21.86
CA GLU A 35 -30.91 17.08 -23.30
C GLU A 35 -29.57 17.74 -23.66
N ASN A 36 -29.19 18.81 -22.96
CA ASN A 36 -27.92 19.50 -23.19
C ASN A 36 -26.71 18.64 -22.80
N PHE A 37 -26.81 17.85 -21.74
CA PHE A 37 -25.78 16.88 -21.37
C PHE A 37 -25.74 15.70 -22.33
N LEU A 38 -26.91 15.21 -22.78
CA LEU A 38 -26.98 14.16 -23.80
C LEU A 38 -26.30 14.57 -25.11
N LYS A 39 -26.48 15.82 -25.55
CA LYS A 39 -25.79 16.37 -26.73
C LYS A 39 -24.26 16.43 -26.57
N LYS A 40 -23.75 16.44 -25.33
CA LYS A 40 -22.32 16.39 -25.01
C LYS A 40 -21.80 14.95 -24.85
N GLY A 41 -22.65 13.94 -25.07
CA GLY A 41 -22.30 12.52 -24.94
C GLY A 41 -22.43 11.96 -23.53
N GLU A 42 -23.13 12.66 -22.62
CA GLU A 42 -23.37 12.21 -21.25
C GLU A 42 -24.82 11.73 -21.07
N THR A 43 -24.99 10.63 -20.35
CA THR A 43 -26.29 10.10 -19.94
C THR A 43 -26.57 10.42 -18.47
N LEU A 44 -27.84 10.46 -18.10
CA LEU A 44 -28.26 10.68 -16.71
C LEU A 44 -27.84 9.48 -15.84
N ASP A 45 -27.28 9.73 -14.66
CA ASP A 45 -27.05 8.64 -13.69
C ASP A 45 -28.40 8.19 -13.11
N PRO A 46 -28.82 6.93 -13.32
CA PRO A 46 -30.10 6.43 -12.86
C PRO A 46 -30.23 6.42 -11.32
N ARG A 47 -29.11 6.44 -10.59
CA ARG A 47 -29.11 6.45 -9.11
C ARG A 47 -29.37 7.83 -8.53
N ASN A 48 -29.21 8.87 -9.33
CA ASN A 48 -29.47 10.27 -8.96
C ASN A 48 -30.58 10.89 -9.81
N ALA A 49 -31.31 10.07 -10.58
CA ALA A 49 -32.37 10.52 -11.45
C ALA A 49 -33.63 10.89 -10.66
N TYR A 50 -34.32 11.92 -11.12
CA TYR A 50 -35.58 12.39 -10.55
C TYR A 50 -36.50 12.96 -11.64
N ILE A 51 -37.76 13.18 -11.27
CA ILE A 51 -38.76 13.81 -12.13
C ILE A 51 -38.97 15.26 -11.69
N THR A 52 -38.86 16.20 -12.62
CA THR A 52 -39.08 17.64 -12.36
C THR A 52 -40.56 17.96 -12.15
N GLU A 53 -40.85 19.19 -11.70
CA GLU A 53 -42.23 19.68 -11.59
C GLU A 53 -43.00 19.69 -12.93
N ASN A 54 -42.27 19.69 -14.04
CA ASN A 54 -42.84 19.64 -15.39
C ASN A 54 -43.03 18.20 -15.92
N GLY A 55 -42.72 17.18 -15.10
CA GLY A 55 -42.83 15.77 -15.51
C GLY A 55 -41.70 15.28 -16.41
N GLU A 56 -40.52 15.93 -16.35
CA GLU A 56 -39.36 15.61 -17.18
C GLU A 56 -38.32 14.82 -16.39
N TRP A 57 -37.58 13.94 -17.07
CA TRP A 57 -36.42 13.25 -16.49
C TRP A 57 -35.22 14.19 -16.37
N GLU A 58 -34.60 14.15 -15.20
CA GLU A 58 -33.44 14.93 -14.82
C GLU A 58 -32.56 14.09 -13.88
N SER A 59 -31.30 14.48 -13.67
CA SER A 59 -30.45 13.85 -12.67
C SER A 59 -29.54 14.86 -12.00
N HIS A 60 -29.22 14.63 -10.73
CA HIS A 60 -28.19 15.43 -10.06
C HIS A 60 -26.77 15.16 -10.58
N SER A 61 -26.58 14.14 -11.42
CA SER A 61 -25.29 13.80 -12.02
C SER A 61 -25.42 13.20 -13.42
N TYR A 62 -24.45 13.54 -14.27
CA TYR A 62 -24.34 13.09 -15.65
C TYR A 62 -22.97 12.45 -15.86
N SER A 63 -22.91 11.39 -16.66
CA SER A 63 -21.67 10.72 -17.01
C SER A 63 -21.76 10.13 -18.41
N PRO A 64 -20.63 9.96 -19.14
CA PRO A 64 -20.63 9.16 -20.35
C PRO A 64 -21.27 7.79 -20.10
N PRO A 65 -21.93 7.18 -21.10
CA PRO A 65 -22.40 5.80 -20.97
C PRO A 65 -21.24 4.90 -20.53
N ASP A 66 -21.52 3.87 -19.73
CA ASP A 66 -20.49 3.01 -19.13
C ASP A 66 -19.53 2.41 -20.17
N GLU A 67 -20.02 2.14 -21.38
CA GLU A 67 -19.28 1.63 -22.55
C GLU A 67 -18.26 2.63 -23.12
N PHE A 68 -18.47 3.92 -22.90
CA PHE A 68 -17.58 5.01 -23.33
C PHE A 68 -16.84 5.66 -22.16
N ASN A 69 -17.13 5.25 -20.94
CA ASN A 69 -16.42 5.70 -19.76
C ASN A 69 -15.07 4.97 -19.67
N THR A 70 -14.00 5.73 -19.85
CA THR A 70 -12.63 5.22 -19.92
C THR A 70 -12.18 4.56 -18.62
N VAL A 71 -12.73 4.97 -17.47
CA VAL A 71 -12.40 4.41 -16.15
C VAL A 71 -13.08 3.06 -15.95
N THR A 72 -14.38 2.95 -16.24
CA THR A 72 -15.11 1.67 -16.13
C THR A 72 -14.58 0.66 -17.13
N THR A 73 -14.33 1.09 -18.38
CA THR A 73 -13.73 0.26 -19.44
C THR A 73 -12.33 -0.24 -19.04
N LEU A 74 -11.49 0.64 -18.47
CA LEU A 74 -10.18 0.26 -17.94
C LEU A 74 -10.31 -0.79 -16.84
N ARG A 75 -11.24 -0.60 -15.89
CA ARG A 75 -11.45 -1.57 -14.79
C ARG A 75 -11.98 -2.91 -15.27
N ILE A 76 -12.90 -2.92 -16.23
CA ILE A 76 -13.38 -4.14 -16.88
C ILE A 76 -12.19 -4.88 -17.49
N ARG A 77 -11.41 -4.19 -18.34
CA ARG A 77 -10.22 -4.77 -18.98
C ARG A 77 -9.22 -5.33 -17.96
N ASP A 78 -8.96 -4.59 -16.89
CA ASP A 78 -8.03 -5.01 -15.84
C ASP A 78 -8.59 -6.21 -15.06
N ASN A 79 -9.87 -6.22 -14.71
CA ASN A 79 -10.55 -7.35 -14.05
C ASN A 79 -10.60 -8.60 -14.96
N GLN A 80 -10.77 -8.44 -16.27
CA GLN A 80 -10.80 -9.55 -17.22
C GLN A 80 -9.40 -10.14 -17.45
N HIS A 81 -8.40 -9.29 -17.70
CA HIS A 81 -7.11 -9.74 -18.25
C HIS A 81 -5.98 -9.78 -17.23
N LYS A 82 -5.96 -8.86 -16.25
CA LYS A 82 -4.87 -8.79 -15.25
C LYS A 82 -5.11 -9.72 -14.07
N ARG A 83 -6.36 -9.94 -13.65
CA ARG A 83 -6.68 -10.93 -12.62
C ARG A 83 -6.28 -12.34 -13.04
N ALA A 84 -5.93 -13.16 -12.05
CA ALA A 84 -5.73 -14.58 -12.22
C ALA A 84 -7.05 -15.29 -12.54
N PHE A 85 -8.09 -14.98 -11.76
CA PHE A 85 -9.47 -15.44 -11.95
C PHE A 85 -10.30 -14.27 -12.47
N GLY A 86 -10.20 -14.02 -13.79
CA GLY A 86 -10.77 -12.83 -14.42
C GLY A 86 -12.27 -12.91 -14.66
N TYR A 87 -12.91 -11.74 -14.63
CA TYR A 87 -14.35 -11.56 -14.77
C TYR A 87 -14.69 -10.20 -15.43
N ASP A 88 -15.90 -10.11 -16.00
CA ASP A 88 -16.34 -9.00 -16.86
C ASP A 88 -17.24 -8.00 -16.13
N THR A 89 -16.68 -7.27 -15.17
CA THR A 89 -17.35 -6.11 -14.56
C THR A 89 -16.33 -5.09 -14.12
N TRP A 90 -16.72 -3.82 -14.02
CA TRP A 90 -15.85 -2.74 -13.54
C TRP A 90 -15.71 -2.72 -12.01
N TYR A 91 -16.55 -3.47 -11.29
CA TYR A 91 -16.50 -3.53 -9.84
C TYR A 91 -15.30 -4.34 -9.33
N GLY A 92 -14.69 -3.85 -8.24
CA GLY A 92 -13.80 -4.67 -7.42
C GLY A 92 -14.59 -5.73 -6.65
N ARG A 93 -13.88 -6.68 -6.05
CA ARG A 93 -14.50 -7.65 -5.16
C ARG A 93 -14.98 -6.97 -3.88
N SER A 94 -16.20 -7.30 -3.47
CA SER A 94 -16.74 -6.90 -2.17
C SER A 94 -15.90 -7.49 -1.02
N PRO A 95 -16.00 -6.94 0.21
CA PRO A 95 -15.27 -7.47 1.36
C PRO A 95 -15.53 -8.97 1.62
N SER A 96 -16.78 -9.43 1.44
CA SER A 96 -17.14 -10.84 1.57
C SER A 96 -16.52 -11.69 0.48
N ASN A 97 -16.56 -11.23 -0.79
CA ASN A 97 -15.94 -11.94 -1.90
C ASN A 97 -14.42 -12.05 -1.74
N ILE A 98 -13.76 -10.99 -1.24
CA ILE A 98 -12.34 -11.01 -0.92
C ILE A 98 -12.07 -12.04 0.18
N LYS A 99 -12.81 -12.02 1.29
CA LYS A 99 -12.59 -12.95 2.42
C LYS A 99 -12.77 -14.41 2.01
N GLU A 100 -13.87 -14.67 1.30
CA GLU A 100 -14.28 -16.03 0.93
C GLU A 100 -13.63 -16.53 -0.35
N GLY A 101 -12.85 -15.69 -1.04
CA GLY A 101 -12.18 -16.05 -2.29
C GLY A 101 -13.13 -16.36 -3.41
N ARG A 102 -14.23 -15.60 -3.49
CA ARG A 102 -15.20 -15.66 -4.57
C ARG A 102 -14.80 -14.70 -5.67
N TYR A 103 -14.99 -15.13 -6.91
CA TYR A 103 -14.78 -14.35 -8.12
C TYR A 103 -16.02 -14.54 -8.98
N ASP A 104 -16.50 -13.46 -9.58
CA ASP A 104 -17.73 -13.53 -10.39
C ASP A 104 -17.50 -14.43 -11.61
N GLY A 105 -18.45 -15.33 -11.90
CA GLY A 105 -18.31 -16.32 -12.98
C GLY A 105 -17.37 -17.49 -12.66
N TRP A 106 -17.04 -17.71 -11.38
CA TRP A 106 -16.26 -18.85 -10.92
C TRP A 106 -16.92 -19.58 -9.75
N THR A 107 -17.09 -20.89 -9.90
CA THR A 107 -17.53 -21.79 -8.83
C THR A 107 -16.35 -22.25 -7.99
N LYS A 108 -16.43 -22.05 -6.67
CA LYS A 108 -15.44 -22.48 -5.67
C LYS A 108 -15.91 -23.74 -4.94
N THR A 109 -15.17 -24.84 -5.03
CA THR A 109 -15.48 -26.13 -4.38
C THR A 109 -14.36 -26.53 -3.43
N ASN A 110 -14.69 -26.91 -2.19
CA ASN A 110 -13.67 -27.43 -1.26
C ASN A 110 -13.29 -28.86 -1.67
N VAL A 111 -12.00 -29.07 -1.94
CA VAL A 111 -11.44 -30.32 -2.42
C VAL A 111 -10.39 -30.90 -1.47
N LYS A 112 -10.22 -30.31 -0.28
CA LYS A 112 -9.21 -30.70 0.72
C LYS A 112 -9.17 -32.21 1.01
N ASN A 113 -10.32 -32.86 1.05
CA ASN A 113 -10.48 -34.28 1.40
C ASN A 113 -10.46 -35.23 0.18
N GLN A 114 -10.13 -34.74 -1.01
CA GLN A 114 -9.95 -35.60 -2.18
C GLN A 114 -8.67 -36.44 -2.05
N GLU A 115 -8.72 -37.66 -2.60
CA GLU A 115 -7.65 -38.67 -2.50
C GLU A 115 -6.24 -38.13 -2.82
N LYS A 116 -6.14 -37.32 -3.87
CA LYS A 116 -4.87 -36.72 -4.31
C LYS A 116 -4.19 -35.82 -3.26
N PHE A 117 -4.93 -35.32 -2.28
CA PHE A 117 -4.41 -34.49 -1.18
C PHE A 117 -4.22 -35.26 0.13
N ASN A 118 -4.66 -36.52 0.21
CA ASN A 118 -4.52 -37.35 1.41
C ASN A 118 -3.06 -37.57 1.80
N LYS A 119 -2.17 -37.70 0.81
CA LYS A 119 -0.72 -37.87 1.02
C LYS A 119 -0.03 -36.72 1.77
N PHE A 120 -0.65 -35.54 1.86
CA PHE A 120 -0.06 -34.38 2.52
C PHE A 120 -0.41 -34.26 4.02
N ASN A 121 -1.30 -35.12 4.54
CA ASN A 121 -1.71 -35.18 5.96
C ASN A 121 -2.19 -33.82 6.51
N ILE A 122 -3.08 -33.14 5.78
CA ILE A 122 -3.60 -31.80 6.11
C ILE A 122 -5.07 -31.82 6.58
N GLN A 123 -5.72 -32.97 6.53
CA GLN A 123 -7.16 -33.18 6.73
C GLN A 123 -7.62 -32.62 8.08
N ASP A 124 -6.86 -32.91 9.14
CA ASP A 124 -7.15 -32.48 10.51
C ASP A 124 -6.63 -31.07 10.87
N ILE A 125 -5.96 -30.39 9.92
CA ILE A 125 -5.42 -29.04 10.14
C ILE A 125 -6.47 -28.01 9.70
N ARG A 126 -7.16 -27.40 10.66
CA ARG A 126 -8.30 -26.49 10.39
C ARG A 126 -7.89 -25.28 9.55
N GLY A 127 -6.77 -24.64 9.89
CA GLY A 127 -6.23 -23.47 9.17
C GLY A 127 -5.66 -23.76 7.78
N ILE A 128 -5.82 -24.96 7.22
CA ILE A 128 -5.43 -25.26 5.83
C ILE A 128 -6.66 -25.75 5.07
N GLN A 129 -6.97 -25.09 3.97
CA GLN A 129 -8.03 -25.50 3.05
C GLN A 129 -7.51 -25.53 1.61
N ILE A 130 -8.07 -26.42 0.80
CA ILE A 130 -7.78 -26.46 -0.63
C ILE A 130 -9.10 -26.39 -1.38
N PHE A 131 -9.18 -25.44 -2.29
CA PHE A 131 -10.32 -25.25 -3.15
C PHE A 131 -9.93 -25.43 -4.59
N GLU A 132 -10.91 -25.84 -5.36
CA GLU A 132 -10.90 -25.80 -6.80
C GLU A 132 -11.81 -24.67 -7.26
N LEU A 133 -11.28 -23.79 -8.09
CA LEU A 133 -12.07 -22.79 -8.79
C LEU A 133 -12.24 -23.26 -10.22
N THR A 134 -13.49 -23.32 -10.68
CA THR A 134 -13.86 -23.66 -12.06
C THR A 134 -14.69 -22.53 -12.64
N ARG A 135 -14.34 -22.07 -13.83
CA ARG A 135 -15.09 -21.01 -14.52
C ARG A 135 -16.46 -21.56 -14.91
N ASP A 136 -17.51 -20.78 -14.67
CA ASP A 136 -18.89 -21.21 -14.93
C ASP A 136 -19.19 -21.36 -16.43
N THR A 137 -18.51 -20.57 -17.27
CA THR A 137 -18.55 -20.66 -18.73
C THR A 137 -17.14 -20.77 -19.27
N GLU A 138 -16.75 -21.93 -19.80
CA GLU A 138 -15.41 -22.14 -20.32
C GLU A 138 -15.09 -21.21 -21.50
N ILE A 139 -13.88 -20.65 -21.49
CA ILE A 139 -13.33 -19.85 -22.59
C ILE A 139 -12.24 -20.70 -23.26
N PRO A 140 -12.40 -21.05 -24.56
CA PRO A 140 -11.42 -21.87 -25.26
C PRO A 140 -10.00 -21.27 -25.19
N ASN A 141 -9.01 -22.13 -24.90
CA ASN A 141 -7.59 -21.77 -24.77
C ASN A 141 -7.25 -20.80 -23.63
N ASP A 142 -8.17 -20.56 -22.70
CA ASP A 142 -7.93 -19.76 -21.50
C ASP A 142 -7.83 -20.63 -20.24
N PHE A 143 -7.49 -20.00 -19.12
CA PHE A 143 -7.51 -20.58 -17.80
C PHE A 143 -8.95 -20.71 -17.30
N ASN A 144 -9.41 -21.96 -17.15
CA ASN A 144 -10.79 -22.28 -16.75
C ASN A 144 -10.88 -23.05 -15.42
N ARG A 145 -9.76 -23.55 -14.90
CA ARG A 145 -9.73 -24.31 -13.64
C ARG A 145 -8.39 -24.17 -12.94
N GLY A 146 -8.41 -24.07 -11.61
CA GLY A 146 -7.17 -24.04 -10.82
C GLY A 146 -7.37 -24.34 -9.35
N TYR A 147 -6.28 -24.70 -8.68
CA TYR A 147 -6.25 -24.95 -7.24
C TYR A 147 -5.86 -23.71 -6.45
N VAL A 148 -6.58 -23.50 -5.36
CA VAL A 148 -6.38 -22.39 -4.44
C VAL A 148 -6.14 -22.96 -3.05
N VAL A 149 -5.01 -22.62 -2.44
CA VAL A 149 -4.66 -23.02 -1.09
C VAL A 149 -4.87 -21.84 -0.16
N GLU A 150 -5.74 -22.00 0.83
CA GLU A 150 -5.99 -21.00 1.88
C GLU A 150 -5.30 -21.44 3.17
N LEU A 151 -4.51 -20.54 3.74
CA LEU A 151 -3.65 -20.79 4.90
C LEU A 151 -3.95 -19.73 5.96
N ASP A 152 -4.49 -20.13 7.11
CA ASP A 152 -4.68 -19.25 8.26
C ASP A 152 -3.45 -19.29 9.17
N SER A 153 -2.68 -18.21 9.17
CA SER A 153 -1.46 -18.10 9.97
C SER A 153 -1.71 -17.88 11.45
N ALA A 154 -2.95 -17.62 11.86
CA ALA A 154 -3.33 -17.58 13.28
C ALA A 154 -3.53 -18.99 13.86
N ASP A 155 -3.71 -20.03 13.03
CA ASP A 155 -3.69 -21.43 13.46
C ASP A 155 -2.21 -21.90 13.55
N PRO A 156 -1.71 -22.23 14.75
CA PRO A 156 -0.30 -22.60 14.93
C PRO A 156 0.12 -23.84 14.12
N LYS A 157 -0.78 -24.82 13.96
CA LYS A 157 -0.49 -26.04 13.19
C LYS A 157 -0.42 -25.71 11.70
N ALA A 158 -1.31 -24.86 11.21
CA ALA A 158 -1.29 -24.42 9.82
C ALA A 158 -0.03 -23.60 9.51
N TYR A 159 0.32 -22.63 10.36
CA TYR A 159 1.52 -21.82 10.21
C TYR A 159 2.79 -22.69 10.14
N GLN A 160 2.96 -23.64 11.07
CA GLN A 160 4.10 -24.56 11.08
C GLN A 160 4.15 -25.48 9.86
N ARG A 161 2.99 -25.94 9.37
CA ARG A 161 2.91 -26.87 8.23
C ARG A 161 3.07 -26.18 6.87
N THR A 162 2.76 -24.89 6.78
CA THR A 162 2.70 -24.12 5.53
C THR A 162 3.94 -24.29 4.63
N LYS A 163 5.14 -24.03 5.17
CA LYS A 163 6.39 -24.08 4.38
C LYS A 163 6.58 -25.46 3.76
N THR A 164 6.51 -26.50 4.59
CA THR A 164 6.69 -27.88 4.15
C THR A 164 5.60 -28.31 3.17
N LEU A 165 4.35 -27.86 3.36
CA LEU A 165 3.25 -28.18 2.45
C LEU A 165 3.48 -27.59 1.05
N ILE A 166 3.97 -26.36 0.96
CA ILE A 166 4.31 -25.72 -0.33
C ILE A 166 5.44 -26.49 -1.02
N GLU A 167 6.46 -26.89 -0.28
CA GLU A 167 7.56 -27.71 -0.78
C GLU A 167 7.08 -29.09 -1.24
N ASP A 168 6.19 -29.73 -0.48
CA ASP A 168 5.57 -31.02 -0.82
C ASP A 168 4.76 -30.90 -2.13
N PHE A 169 3.96 -29.84 -2.32
CA PHE A 169 3.25 -29.62 -3.60
C PHE A 169 4.21 -29.49 -4.77
N LYS A 170 5.29 -28.73 -4.62
CA LYS A 170 6.31 -28.55 -5.67
C LYS A 170 7.00 -29.88 -6.01
N LYS A 171 7.39 -30.64 -4.98
CA LYS A 171 8.05 -31.95 -5.16
C LYS A 171 7.15 -32.95 -5.87
N GLU A 172 5.87 -32.94 -5.56
CA GLU A 172 4.87 -33.86 -6.11
C GLU A 172 4.24 -33.38 -7.42
N GLY A 173 4.71 -32.25 -7.97
CA GLY A 173 4.20 -31.69 -9.23
C GLY A 173 2.74 -31.21 -9.16
N VAL A 174 2.23 -30.89 -7.97
CA VAL A 174 0.88 -30.37 -7.78
C VAL A 174 0.89 -28.87 -8.08
N GLU A 175 0.32 -28.48 -9.22
CA GLU A 175 0.21 -27.07 -9.60
C GLU A 175 -0.85 -26.37 -8.75
N ILE A 176 -0.41 -25.43 -7.91
CA ILE A 176 -1.27 -24.54 -7.16
C ILE A 176 -1.31 -23.19 -7.87
N SER A 177 -2.51 -22.77 -8.29
CA SER A 177 -2.70 -21.54 -9.04
C SER A 177 -2.72 -20.30 -8.14
N SER A 178 -3.21 -20.43 -6.91
CA SER A 178 -3.29 -19.33 -5.94
C SER A 178 -2.95 -19.78 -4.53
N TYR A 179 -2.16 -18.96 -3.84
CA TYR A 179 -1.99 -19.04 -2.39
C TYR A 179 -2.63 -17.82 -1.75
N ARG A 180 -3.46 -18.05 -0.73
CA ARG A 180 -4.12 -17.02 0.05
C ARG A 180 -3.71 -17.19 1.51
N ILE A 181 -2.88 -16.29 2.02
CA ILE A 181 -2.29 -16.38 3.36
C ILE A 181 -2.95 -15.35 4.26
N PHE A 182 -3.74 -15.84 5.22
CA PHE A 182 -4.51 -15.05 6.15
C PHE A 182 -3.77 -14.75 7.46
N ASN A 183 -4.18 -13.66 8.11
CA ASN A 183 -3.79 -13.29 9.47
C ASN A 183 -2.27 -13.18 9.67
N MET A 184 -1.54 -12.66 8.68
CA MET A 184 -0.09 -12.47 8.77
C MET A 184 0.25 -11.41 9.81
N GLY A 185 0.96 -11.80 10.87
CA GLY A 185 1.37 -10.90 11.96
C GLY A 185 0.38 -10.80 13.11
N LYS A 186 -0.81 -11.43 13.00
CA LYS A 186 -1.88 -11.33 14.01
C LYS A 186 -1.50 -11.93 15.36
N THR A 187 -0.79 -13.06 15.36
CA THR A 187 -0.37 -13.73 16.60
C THR A 187 0.92 -13.11 17.15
N SER A 188 1.81 -12.65 16.28
CA SER A 188 3.05 -11.97 16.65
C SER A 188 3.65 -11.25 15.46
N SER A 189 4.17 -10.04 15.67
CA SER A 189 5.00 -9.31 14.69
C SER A 189 6.29 -10.07 14.32
N ASN A 190 6.71 -11.06 15.13
CA ASN A 190 7.88 -11.92 14.91
C ASN A 190 7.59 -13.15 14.02
N GLN A 191 6.36 -13.34 13.53
CA GLN A 191 6.08 -14.42 12.59
C GLN A 191 6.96 -14.28 11.34
N LYS A 192 7.82 -15.26 11.11
CA LYS A 192 8.80 -15.27 10.01
C LYS A 192 8.13 -15.74 8.72
N PHE A 193 7.54 -14.81 7.97
CA PHE A 193 6.97 -15.13 6.66
C PHE A 193 8.00 -15.16 5.53
N LEU A 194 9.20 -14.61 5.73
CA LEU A 194 10.25 -14.60 4.72
C LEU A 194 10.54 -16.02 4.20
N GLU A 195 10.65 -17.00 5.10
CA GLU A 195 10.92 -18.39 4.72
C GLU A 195 9.74 -19.05 3.99
N ILE A 196 8.50 -18.75 4.39
CA ILE A 196 7.29 -19.26 3.74
C ILE A 196 7.17 -18.69 2.33
N LEU A 197 7.32 -17.37 2.20
CA LEU A 197 7.25 -16.72 0.90
C LEU A 197 8.41 -17.16 0.00
N SER A 198 9.61 -17.40 0.55
CA SER A 198 10.76 -17.88 -0.23
C SER A 198 10.49 -19.20 -0.94
N VAL A 199 9.78 -20.14 -0.30
CA VAL A 199 9.53 -21.47 -0.87
C VAL A 199 8.39 -21.53 -1.89
N LEU A 200 7.58 -20.47 -2.01
CA LEU A 200 6.54 -20.37 -3.04
C LEU A 200 7.10 -20.69 -4.45
N PRO A 201 6.28 -21.24 -5.37
CA PRO A 201 6.66 -21.41 -6.77
C PRO A 201 7.26 -20.15 -7.41
N ASN A 202 8.18 -20.34 -8.36
CA ASN A 202 8.82 -19.22 -9.06
C ASN A 202 7.85 -18.49 -10.00
N GLU A 203 6.81 -19.18 -10.47
CA GLU A 203 5.74 -18.62 -11.28
C GLU A 203 4.41 -18.89 -10.58
N LEU A 204 3.63 -17.83 -10.37
CA LEU A 204 2.34 -17.87 -9.69
C LEU A 204 1.30 -17.11 -10.50
N ARG A 205 0.11 -17.69 -10.65
CA ARG A 205 -1.02 -16.95 -11.21
C ARG A 205 -1.52 -15.92 -10.20
N GLN A 206 -1.68 -16.30 -8.94
CA GLN A 206 -2.13 -15.39 -7.90
C GLN A 206 -1.42 -15.60 -6.56
N LEU A 207 -1.19 -14.50 -5.86
CA LEU A 207 -0.83 -14.50 -4.45
C LEU A 207 -1.68 -13.45 -3.73
N GLU A 208 -2.37 -13.85 -2.67
CA GLU A 208 -3.10 -12.93 -1.81
C GLU A 208 -2.57 -13.01 -0.38
N LEU A 209 -2.12 -11.88 0.15
CA LEU A 209 -1.52 -11.77 1.47
C LEU A 209 -2.36 -10.83 2.32
N PHE A 210 -2.88 -11.34 3.44
CA PHE A 210 -3.71 -10.58 4.37
C PHE A 210 -2.92 -10.28 5.63
N PHE A 211 -2.47 -9.04 5.74
CA PHE A 211 -1.69 -8.54 6.86
C PHE A 211 -2.58 -8.03 7.97
N ASP A 212 -2.21 -8.35 9.20
CA ASP A 212 -2.78 -7.74 10.38
C ASP A 212 -2.25 -6.31 10.53
N ALA A 213 -3.16 -5.35 10.68
CA ALA A 213 -2.81 -3.93 10.76
C ALA A 213 -2.04 -3.57 12.05
N SER A 214 -2.15 -4.39 13.11
CA SER A 214 -1.40 -4.14 14.35
C SER A 214 0.10 -4.39 14.22
N ALA A 215 0.51 -5.26 13.30
CA ALA A 215 1.91 -5.53 13.01
C ALA A 215 2.43 -4.64 11.88
N ALA A 216 1.61 -4.43 10.85
CA ALA A 216 1.93 -3.73 9.60
C ALA A 216 3.31 -4.02 8.99
N ASN A 217 3.80 -5.24 9.22
CA ASN A 217 5.13 -5.65 8.83
C ASN A 217 5.09 -6.35 7.46
N THR A 218 5.67 -5.70 6.45
CA THR A 218 5.74 -6.19 5.07
C THR A 218 7.14 -6.65 4.67
N SER A 219 8.09 -6.74 5.61
CA SER A 219 9.49 -7.10 5.33
C SER A 219 9.66 -8.42 4.58
N ALA A 220 8.81 -9.40 4.87
CA ALA A 220 8.85 -10.69 4.18
C ALA A 220 8.62 -10.60 2.66
N LEU A 221 8.01 -9.51 2.14
CA LEU A 221 7.73 -9.36 0.71
C LEU A 221 8.98 -9.40 -0.16
N ILE A 222 10.17 -9.08 0.36
CA ILE A 222 11.43 -9.16 -0.40
C ILE A 222 11.67 -10.56 -1.00
N ALA A 223 11.14 -11.62 -0.39
CA ALA A 223 11.21 -12.97 -0.94
C ALA A 223 10.49 -13.13 -2.31
N LEU A 224 9.64 -12.16 -2.68
CA LEU A 224 8.92 -12.15 -3.95
C LEU A 224 9.72 -11.52 -5.10
N GLU A 225 10.86 -10.84 -4.83
CA GLU A 225 11.62 -10.09 -5.84
C GLU A 225 11.86 -10.90 -7.13
N ASN A 226 12.21 -12.18 -6.99
CA ASN A 226 12.57 -13.05 -8.11
C ASN A 226 11.41 -13.96 -8.58
N LYS A 227 10.20 -13.76 -8.09
CA LYS A 227 9.02 -14.54 -8.48
C LYS A 227 8.22 -13.82 -9.54
N LYS A 228 7.80 -14.53 -10.57
CA LYS A 228 6.86 -14.02 -11.57
C LYS A 228 5.44 -14.23 -11.06
N ILE A 229 4.73 -13.13 -10.79
CA ILE A 229 3.38 -13.18 -10.24
C ILE A 229 2.45 -12.46 -11.22
N LYS A 230 1.42 -13.13 -11.73
CA LYS A 230 0.42 -12.47 -12.59
C LYS A 230 -0.40 -11.45 -11.80
N GLU A 231 -1.00 -11.87 -10.68
CA GLU A 231 -1.77 -11.01 -9.77
C GLU A 231 -1.27 -11.13 -8.33
N LEU A 232 -0.86 -10.02 -7.73
CA LEU A 232 -0.57 -9.90 -6.30
C LEU A 232 -1.65 -9.05 -5.63
N SER A 233 -2.25 -9.53 -4.56
CA SER A 233 -3.14 -8.74 -3.71
C SER A 233 -2.59 -8.61 -2.30
N LEU A 234 -2.50 -7.38 -1.80
CA LEU A 234 -2.03 -7.04 -0.46
C LEU A 234 -3.20 -6.44 0.32
N TYR A 235 -3.76 -7.20 1.24
CA TYR A 235 -4.97 -6.86 1.98
C TYR A 235 -4.70 -6.65 3.46
N THR A 236 -5.59 -5.91 4.10
CA THR A 236 -5.76 -5.90 5.55
C THR A 236 -7.25 -5.87 5.90
N GLU A 237 -7.60 -6.37 7.08
CA GLU A 237 -8.94 -6.18 7.67
C GLU A 237 -8.99 -4.96 8.60
N GLY A 238 -7.85 -4.31 8.87
CA GLY A 238 -7.74 -3.11 9.70
C GLY A 238 -7.66 -1.83 8.87
N ASN A 239 -7.05 -0.78 9.43
CA ASN A 239 -6.87 0.48 8.71
C ASN A 239 -5.85 0.33 7.58
N SER A 240 -6.31 0.39 6.33
CA SER A 240 -5.47 0.27 5.13
C SER A 240 -4.70 1.54 4.76
N LEU A 241 -4.93 2.64 5.48
CA LEU A 241 -4.34 3.95 5.25
C LEU A 241 -3.34 4.35 6.34
N LEU A 242 -2.89 3.40 7.17
CA LEU A 242 -1.85 3.66 8.19
C LEU A 242 -0.56 4.12 7.51
N GLU A 243 0.05 5.18 8.03
CA GLU A 243 1.24 5.79 7.42
C GLU A 243 2.45 4.86 7.39
N TYR A 244 2.54 3.94 8.35
CA TYR A 244 3.63 2.97 8.48
C TYR A 244 3.45 1.71 7.62
N TRP A 245 2.42 1.63 6.76
CA TRP A 245 2.43 0.67 5.66
C TRP A 245 3.53 1.05 4.67
N SER A 246 4.66 0.37 4.78
CA SER A 246 5.82 0.56 3.91
C SER A 246 6.03 -0.63 2.98
N LEU A 247 6.61 -0.40 1.81
CA LEU A 247 6.85 -1.45 0.80
C LEU A 247 8.24 -1.29 0.19
N ASN A 248 8.97 -2.40 0.05
CA ASN A 248 10.17 -2.43 -0.78
C ASN A 248 9.77 -2.58 -2.26
N PRO A 249 10.03 -1.58 -3.12
CA PRO A 249 9.61 -1.63 -4.53
C PRO A 249 10.22 -2.81 -5.30
N LEU A 250 11.44 -3.23 -4.92
CA LEU A 250 12.13 -4.34 -5.57
C LEU A 250 11.40 -5.67 -5.39
N ALA A 251 10.67 -5.84 -4.28
CA ALA A 251 9.82 -7.02 -4.04
C ALA A 251 8.80 -7.26 -5.17
N LEU A 252 8.42 -6.20 -5.89
CA LEU A 252 7.38 -6.24 -6.91
C LEU A 252 7.91 -6.22 -8.34
N ARG A 253 9.23 -6.19 -8.55
CA ARG A 253 9.84 -5.96 -9.87
C ARG A 253 9.38 -6.95 -10.96
N ASN A 254 9.02 -8.17 -10.58
CA ASN A 254 8.57 -9.25 -11.47
C ASN A 254 7.07 -9.57 -11.32
N THR A 255 6.32 -8.71 -10.62
CA THR A 255 4.87 -8.80 -10.51
C THR A 255 4.22 -8.02 -11.65
N ASN A 256 3.42 -8.71 -12.47
CA ASN A 256 2.76 -8.11 -13.63
C ASN A 256 1.69 -7.10 -13.21
N TRP A 257 0.90 -7.44 -12.19
CA TRP A 257 -0.12 -6.55 -11.68
C TRP A 257 -0.32 -6.73 -10.17
N VAL A 258 -0.37 -5.59 -9.46
CA VAL A 258 -0.81 -5.53 -8.08
C VAL A 258 -2.25 -5.04 -8.07
N ASN A 259 -3.13 -5.78 -7.42
CA ASN A 259 -4.53 -5.45 -7.37
C ASN A 259 -4.76 -4.17 -6.55
N THR A 260 -5.15 -3.11 -7.25
CA THR A 260 -5.53 -1.83 -6.66
C THR A 260 -7.01 -1.48 -6.84
N ILE A 261 -7.81 -2.41 -7.38
CA ILE A 261 -9.24 -2.20 -7.66
C ILE A 261 -10.09 -2.50 -6.41
N ASP A 262 -9.67 -3.47 -5.60
CA ASP A 262 -10.40 -3.97 -4.42
C ASP A 262 -10.28 -3.02 -3.21
N TYR A 263 -10.78 -1.79 -3.36
CA TYR A 263 -10.79 -0.74 -2.35
C TYR A 263 -12.17 -0.61 -1.71
N ASN A 264 -12.30 -1.07 -0.46
CA ASN A 264 -13.58 -1.17 0.26
C ASN A 264 -13.67 -0.24 1.49
N VAL A 265 -12.87 0.83 1.51
CA VAL A 265 -12.92 1.85 2.57
C VAL A 265 -14.12 2.77 2.33
N SER A 266 -15.05 2.83 3.28
CA SER A 266 -16.18 3.76 3.29
C SER A 266 -16.37 4.38 4.67
N LYS A 267 -16.76 5.66 4.70
CA LYS A 267 -17.17 6.35 5.94
C LYS A 267 -18.46 5.77 6.54
N GLU A 268 -19.24 5.03 5.74
CA GLU A 268 -20.50 4.39 6.13
C GLU A 268 -20.29 3.06 6.85
N ASN A 269 -19.08 2.50 6.77
CA ASN A 269 -18.75 1.25 7.45
C ASN A 269 -18.79 1.46 8.97
N PRO A 270 -19.45 0.56 9.74
CA PRO A 270 -19.46 0.66 11.19
C PRO A 270 -18.03 0.65 11.75
N ALA A 271 -17.79 1.39 12.83
CA ALA A 271 -16.52 1.34 13.54
C ALA A 271 -16.23 -0.11 13.99
N ASN A 272 -14.96 -0.51 13.93
CA ASN A 272 -14.48 -1.85 14.32
C ASN A 272 -15.00 -3.02 13.47
N THR A 273 -15.45 -2.76 12.24
CA THR A 273 -15.79 -3.84 11.30
C THR A 273 -14.53 -4.32 10.59
N ASN A 274 -14.25 -5.63 10.63
CA ASN A 274 -13.17 -6.24 9.87
C ASN A 274 -13.54 -6.29 8.39
N ILE A 275 -13.05 -5.33 7.62
CA ILE A 275 -13.38 -5.18 6.20
C ILE A 275 -12.12 -5.41 5.38
N PRO A 276 -11.98 -6.58 4.73
CA PRO A 276 -10.91 -6.79 3.77
C PRO A 276 -10.91 -5.72 2.69
N THR A 277 -9.81 -5.00 2.61
CA THR A 277 -9.55 -3.99 1.59
C THR A 277 -8.08 -3.98 1.25
N ARG A 278 -7.74 -3.57 0.03
CA ARG A 278 -6.33 -3.38 -0.35
C ARG A 278 -5.66 -2.37 0.59
N ILE A 279 -4.37 -2.57 0.83
CA ILE A 279 -3.51 -1.61 1.53
C ILE A 279 -3.14 -0.47 0.58
N THR A 280 -3.11 0.77 1.09
CA THR A 280 -2.52 1.92 0.39
C THR A 280 -1.17 2.22 1.01
N PHE A 281 -0.10 2.08 0.21
CA PHE A 281 1.26 2.34 0.65
C PHE A 281 1.61 3.80 0.39
N ASN A 282 1.80 4.57 1.46
CA ASN A 282 2.35 5.92 1.38
C ASN A 282 3.84 6.00 1.78
N ALA A 283 4.42 4.85 2.15
CA ALA A 283 5.84 4.72 2.49
C ALA A 283 6.54 3.69 1.59
N LEU A 284 7.76 4.00 1.19
CA LEU A 284 8.71 3.02 0.66
C LEU A 284 9.61 2.52 1.79
N ALA A 285 10.12 1.30 1.71
CA ALA A 285 11.09 0.76 2.65
C ALA A 285 12.22 0.02 1.94
N PHE A 286 13.36 -0.12 2.60
CA PHE A 286 14.47 -0.93 2.12
C PHE A 286 15.02 -1.78 3.26
N GLU A 287 15.57 -2.94 2.93
CA GLU A 287 16.24 -3.77 3.92
C GLU A 287 17.73 -3.42 3.97
N ASP A 288 18.38 -3.74 5.10
CA ASP A 288 19.82 -3.54 5.24
C ASP A 288 20.62 -4.24 4.12
N SER A 289 20.14 -5.38 3.64
CA SER A 289 20.74 -6.11 2.52
C SER A 289 20.66 -5.39 1.17
N ASP A 290 19.83 -4.37 1.03
CA ASP A 290 19.80 -3.53 -0.18
C ASP A 290 20.93 -2.50 -0.21
N TYR A 291 21.57 -2.23 0.94
CA TYR A 291 22.80 -1.46 0.99
C TYR A 291 23.99 -2.36 0.68
N LEU A 292 24.58 -2.17 -0.50
CA LEU A 292 25.66 -3.00 -1.04
C LEU A 292 27.02 -2.56 -0.49
N LYS A 293 27.21 -2.71 0.82
CA LYS A 293 28.42 -2.29 1.52
C LYS A 293 29.69 -2.89 0.87
N GLY A 294 30.60 -2.03 0.44
CA GLY A 294 31.88 -2.40 -0.16
C GLY A 294 31.87 -2.50 -1.69
N GLU A 295 30.71 -2.38 -2.34
CA GLU A 295 30.61 -2.24 -3.79
C GLU A 295 30.96 -0.81 -4.26
N GLU A 296 31.26 -0.64 -5.55
CA GLU A 296 31.56 0.67 -6.15
C GLU A 296 30.40 1.68 -6.01
N ASP A 297 29.16 1.20 -6.18
CA ASP A 297 27.93 1.95 -5.89
C ASP A 297 27.11 1.22 -4.80
N PRO A 298 27.38 1.50 -3.51
CA PRO A 298 26.67 0.88 -2.39
C PRO A 298 25.16 1.13 -2.39
N TYR A 299 24.69 2.19 -3.06
CA TYR A 299 23.30 2.62 -3.05
C TYR A 299 22.53 2.14 -4.28
N LYS A 300 23.17 1.38 -5.18
CA LYS A 300 22.60 1.01 -6.48
C LYS A 300 21.21 0.39 -6.36
N ARG A 301 21.03 -0.62 -5.51
CA ARG A 301 19.74 -1.32 -5.35
C ARG A 301 18.65 -0.40 -4.83
N ILE A 302 18.98 0.41 -3.82
CA ILE A 302 18.03 1.36 -3.23
C ILE A 302 17.59 2.37 -4.29
N ASN A 303 18.54 2.92 -5.05
CA ASN A 303 18.27 3.85 -6.15
C ASN A 303 17.46 3.22 -7.29
N ASP A 304 17.71 1.95 -7.63
CA ASP A 304 16.90 1.20 -8.60
C ASP A 304 15.45 1.05 -8.11
N GLY A 305 15.25 0.77 -6.81
CA GLY A 305 13.93 0.67 -6.19
C GLY A 305 13.19 2.01 -6.11
N LEU A 306 13.86 3.08 -5.69
CA LEU A 306 13.31 4.44 -5.70
C LEU A 306 12.88 4.85 -7.11
N ARG A 307 13.71 4.57 -8.11
CA ARG A 307 13.39 4.86 -9.51
C ARG A 307 12.20 4.03 -10.02
N LEU A 308 12.11 2.76 -9.62
CA LEU A 308 10.99 1.89 -9.98
C LEU A 308 9.68 2.51 -9.50
N ALA A 309 9.60 2.88 -8.21
CA ALA A 309 8.38 3.43 -7.62
C ALA A 309 8.06 4.85 -8.13
N TYR A 310 9.03 5.76 -8.16
CA TYR A 310 8.76 7.18 -8.41
C TYR A 310 8.64 7.58 -9.88
N PHE A 311 9.25 6.80 -10.79
CA PHE A 311 9.37 7.21 -12.19
C PHE A 311 9.02 6.12 -13.20
N SER A 312 9.39 4.85 -12.95
CA SER A 312 9.24 3.80 -13.97
C SER A 312 7.88 3.12 -13.95
N ARG A 313 7.31 2.92 -12.76
CA ARG A 313 6.02 2.25 -12.52
C ARG A 313 5.04 3.14 -11.75
N ASN A 314 5.26 4.45 -11.70
CA ASN A 314 4.41 5.39 -10.94
C ASN A 314 2.97 5.52 -11.50
N ASN A 315 2.70 5.00 -12.69
CA ASN A 315 1.35 4.84 -13.24
C ASN A 315 0.57 3.67 -12.61
N GLU A 316 1.24 2.80 -11.84
CA GLU A 316 0.58 1.74 -11.10
C GLU A 316 0.12 2.25 -9.75
N GLY A 317 -1.15 2.02 -9.42
CA GLY A 317 -1.78 2.56 -8.21
C GLY A 317 -1.10 2.20 -6.89
N ILE A 318 -0.30 1.13 -6.86
CA ILE A 318 0.48 0.72 -5.69
C ILE A 318 1.60 1.72 -5.35
N PHE A 319 2.08 2.48 -6.35
CA PHE A 319 3.15 3.48 -6.23
C PHE A 319 2.64 4.92 -6.31
N GLN A 320 1.36 5.15 -6.04
CA GLN A 320 0.73 6.48 -6.13
C GLN A 320 0.42 7.12 -4.77
N GLY A 321 0.75 6.45 -3.66
CA GLY A 321 0.44 6.96 -2.32
C GLY A 321 -1.06 7.20 -2.11
N ASN A 322 -1.39 8.14 -1.23
CA ASN A 322 -2.77 8.39 -0.81
C ASN A 322 -3.61 9.19 -1.83
N HIS A 323 -3.00 9.94 -2.75
CA HIS A 323 -3.74 10.82 -3.67
C HIS A 323 -4.00 10.18 -5.05
N GLY A 324 -3.47 8.98 -5.29
CA GLY A 324 -3.75 8.23 -6.52
C GLY A 324 -3.15 8.88 -7.77
N PRO A 325 -3.70 8.59 -8.96
CA PRO A 325 -3.07 8.92 -10.25
C PRO A 325 -3.09 10.41 -10.61
N GLY A 326 -3.72 11.27 -9.81
CA GLY A 326 -3.98 12.65 -10.19
C GLY A 326 -4.97 12.77 -11.35
N LEU A 327 -4.95 13.89 -12.06
CA LEU A 327 -5.88 14.21 -13.16
C LEU A 327 -5.33 13.88 -14.56
N SER A 328 -4.06 13.50 -14.67
CA SER A 328 -3.39 13.27 -15.96
C SER A 328 -2.31 12.19 -15.84
N PRO A 329 -2.67 10.93 -15.59
CA PRO A 329 -1.72 9.86 -15.31
C PRO A 329 -0.83 9.49 -16.49
N ASP A 330 -1.33 9.60 -17.72
CA ASP A 330 -0.61 9.13 -18.90
C ASP A 330 0.49 10.14 -19.30
N HIS A 331 1.74 9.70 -19.21
CA HIS A 331 2.96 10.43 -19.60
C HIS A 331 3.30 11.70 -18.80
N ASN A 332 2.71 11.86 -17.61
CA ASN A 332 3.08 12.91 -16.67
C ASN A 332 3.76 12.34 -15.41
N GLU A 333 4.88 11.64 -15.61
CA GLU A 333 5.60 11.01 -14.51
C GLU A 333 6.15 12.03 -13.49
N GLY A 334 6.10 13.33 -13.77
CA GLY A 334 6.45 14.42 -12.86
C GLY A 334 5.31 14.91 -11.95
N ASP A 335 4.04 14.79 -12.36
CA ASP A 335 2.89 15.31 -11.59
C ASP A 335 2.01 14.21 -10.97
N ASN A 336 2.26 12.94 -11.29
CA ASN A 336 1.61 11.84 -10.57
C ASN A 336 1.93 11.88 -9.09
N SER A 337 0.96 11.50 -8.25
CA SER A 337 1.20 11.30 -6.83
C SER A 337 2.13 10.10 -6.60
N TYR A 338 2.71 10.04 -5.42
CA TYR A 338 3.74 9.09 -5.05
C TYR A 338 3.79 8.91 -3.52
N PRO A 339 4.34 7.80 -3.02
CA PRO A 339 4.64 7.61 -1.61
C PRO A 339 5.59 8.70 -1.10
N THR A 340 5.10 9.54 -0.18
CA THR A 340 5.86 10.66 0.37
C THR A 340 6.68 10.29 1.60
N ALA A 341 6.67 9.03 2.02
CA ALA A 341 7.44 8.57 3.16
C ALA A 341 8.50 7.53 2.78
N LEU A 342 9.60 7.50 3.52
CA LEU A 342 10.69 6.55 3.37
C LEU A 342 11.05 5.95 4.73
N ASP A 343 10.98 4.64 4.83
CA ASP A 343 11.29 3.86 6.01
C ASP A 343 12.66 3.19 5.85
N LEU A 344 13.68 3.79 6.47
CA LEU A 344 15.02 3.23 6.59
C LEU A 344 15.25 2.58 7.95
N SER A 345 14.21 2.45 8.79
CA SER A 345 14.34 1.75 10.08
C SER A 345 14.70 0.27 9.93
N ARG A 346 14.42 -0.30 8.76
CA ARG A 346 14.75 -1.67 8.35
C ARG A 346 16.13 -1.83 7.73
N ALA A 347 16.84 -0.73 7.52
CA ALA A 347 18.20 -0.69 7.01
C ALA A 347 19.10 0.09 7.98
N PRO A 348 19.46 -0.48 9.16
CA PRO A 348 20.25 0.21 10.18
C PRO A 348 21.58 0.81 9.69
N SER A 349 22.16 0.25 8.62
CA SER A 349 23.38 0.77 7.98
C SER A 349 23.18 2.14 7.33
N LEU A 350 21.93 2.54 7.03
CA LEU A 350 21.61 3.85 6.46
C LEU A 350 21.20 4.81 7.58
N ARG A 351 22.02 5.84 7.80
CA ARG A 351 21.78 6.86 8.83
C ARG A 351 21.20 8.16 8.26
N SER A 352 21.08 8.26 6.94
CA SER A 352 20.64 9.47 6.24
C SER A 352 20.14 9.15 4.82
N LEU A 353 19.85 10.20 4.05
CA LEU A 353 19.50 10.13 2.63
C LEU A 353 20.72 10.20 1.70
N LYS A 354 21.94 10.11 2.24
CA LYS A 354 23.18 10.15 1.48
C LYS A 354 23.18 9.14 0.33
N GLY A 355 23.55 9.61 -0.86
CA GLY A 355 23.66 8.78 -2.06
C GLY A 355 22.32 8.38 -2.68
N LEU A 356 21.18 8.70 -2.05
CA LEU A 356 19.85 8.39 -2.56
C LEU A 356 19.40 9.43 -3.59
N LYS A 357 18.76 8.96 -4.66
CA LYS A 357 18.38 9.79 -5.82
C LYS A 357 16.87 9.95 -5.91
N PHE A 358 16.41 11.17 -5.67
CA PHE A 358 15.00 11.55 -5.74
C PHE A 358 14.62 12.25 -7.07
N PHE A 359 15.44 12.10 -8.10
CA PHE A 359 15.21 12.64 -9.43
C PHE A 359 15.34 11.55 -10.48
N ASP A 360 14.71 11.76 -11.65
CA ASP A 360 14.81 10.81 -12.74
C ASP A 360 16.12 11.01 -13.51
N MET A 361 17.02 10.04 -13.37
CA MET A 361 18.32 10.04 -14.05
C MET A 361 18.21 9.92 -15.59
N PHE A 362 17.10 9.41 -16.11
CA PHE A 362 16.93 9.16 -17.55
C PHE A 362 16.06 10.21 -18.24
N LYS A 363 15.14 10.83 -17.48
CA LYS A 363 14.28 11.93 -17.96
C LYS A 363 14.35 13.12 -16.98
N PRO A 364 15.43 13.92 -16.98
CA PRO A 364 15.62 15.02 -16.03
C PRO A 364 14.57 16.13 -16.08
N SER A 365 13.71 16.16 -17.11
CA SER A 365 12.54 17.04 -17.17
C SER A 365 11.47 16.67 -16.14
N ASN A 366 11.49 15.45 -15.59
CA ASN A 366 10.60 15.02 -14.53
C ASN A 366 10.93 15.77 -13.23
N LYS A 367 9.90 16.22 -12.52
CA LYS A 367 10.07 16.86 -11.21
C LYS A 367 10.70 15.88 -10.22
N SER A 368 11.62 16.40 -9.41
CA SER A 368 12.18 15.63 -8.29
C SER A 368 11.10 15.34 -7.25
N ARG A 369 11.23 14.21 -6.56
CA ARG A 369 10.37 13.82 -5.45
C ARG A 369 10.91 14.35 -4.13
N LYS A 370 10.04 14.60 -3.18
CA LYS A 370 10.39 15.07 -1.83
C LYS A 370 9.69 14.21 -0.78
N LEU A 371 10.33 14.05 0.36
CA LEU A 371 9.81 13.24 1.46
C LEU A 371 9.14 14.12 2.52
N LYS A 372 7.93 13.75 2.92
CA LYS A 372 7.28 14.28 4.11
C LYS A 372 7.69 13.52 5.37
N THR A 373 7.97 12.22 5.28
CA THR A 373 8.33 11.43 6.46
C THR A 373 9.54 10.57 6.18
N LEU A 374 10.50 10.57 7.09
CA LEU A 374 11.66 9.70 7.06
C LEU A 374 11.77 8.96 8.39
N TRP A 375 11.77 7.63 8.37
CA TRP A 375 12.07 6.83 9.56
C TRP A 375 13.51 6.34 9.50
N LEU A 376 14.25 6.57 10.58
CA LEU A 376 15.63 6.12 10.76
C LEU A 376 15.70 5.08 11.88
N TYR A 377 16.58 4.10 11.74
CA TYR A 377 16.79 3.13 12.80
C TYR A 377 17.45 3.77 14.01
N ASN A 378 16.90 3.56 15.19
CA ASN A 378 17.60 3.74 16.46
C ASN A 378 16.98 2.84 17.54
N ASN A 379 17.83 2.37 18.45
CA ASN A 379 17.43 1.55 19.59
C ASN A 379 17.99 2.07 20.93
N SER A 380 18.65 3.24 20.93
CA SER A 380 19.22 3.85 22.14
C SER A 380 18.71 5.28 22.37
N GLU A 381 19.08 5.88 23.50
CA GLU A 381 18.76 7.30 23.76
C GLU A 381 19.46 8.25 22.77
N ASN A 382 20.61 7.84 22.22
CA ASN A 382 21.42 8.65 21.34
C ASN A 382 21.26 8.16 19.89
N PHE A 383 20.83 9.03 18.98
CA PHE A 383 20.94 8.75 17.56
C PHE A 383 22.35 9.11 17.10
N ASP A 384 23.13 8.12 16.70
CA ASP A 384 24.49 8.31 16.23
C ASP A 384 24.56 8.58 14.72
N ILE A 385 25.41 9.52 14.32
CA ILE A 385 25.72 9.82 12.92
C ILE A 385 27.18 10.28 12.79
N ASP A 386 27.90 9.76 11.81
CA ASP A 386 29.29 10.17 11.55
C ASP A 386 29.35 11.58 10.95
N VAL A 387 30.40 12.35 11.28
CA VAL A 387 30.67 13.68 10.67
C VAL A 387 30.64 13.60 9.14
N SER A 388 31.25 12.57 8.56
CA SER A 388 31.28 12.37 7.10
C SER A 388 29.91 12.04 6.51
N GLU A 389 29.06 11.38 7.28
CA GLU A 389 27.68 11.08 6.90
C GLU A 389 26.83 12.36 6.95
N LEU A 390 26.92 13.10 8.06
CA LEU A 390 26.18 14.34 8.26
C LEU A 390 26.52 15.40 7.21
N ASN A 391 27.79 15.49 6.81
CA ASN A 391 28.24 16.37 5.72
C ASN A 391 27.60 16.07 4.36
N SER A 392 27.05 14.88 4.15
CA SER A 392 26.44 14.43 2.89
C SER A 392 25.05 13.80 3.10
N ALA A 393 24.37 14.15 4.20
CA ALA A 393 23.18 13.45 4.66
C ALA A 393 21.95 13.56 3.74
N GLY A 394 21.91 14.57 2.86
CA GLY A 394 20.87 14.69 1.84
C GLY A 394 19.49 15.12 2.38
N PHE A 395 19.41 15.69 3.59
CA PHE A 395 18.13 16.06 4.21
C PHE A 395 17.40 17.19 3.49
N GLU A 396 18.05 17.90 2.55
CA GLU A 396 17.40 18.82 1.64
C GLU A 396 16.37 18.15 0.71
N ASN A 397 16.34 16.81 0.64
CA ASN A 397 15.33 16.03 -0.08
C ASN A 397 14.01 15.88 0.68
N MET A 398 13.91 16.43 1.89
CA MET A 398 12.65 16.57 2.62
C MET A 398 11.79 17.72 2.04
N ALA A 399 10.48 17.61 2.15
CA ALA A 399 9.47 18.56 1.67
C ALA A 399 9.35 19.78 2.61
N ILE A 400 10.44 20.52 2.80
CA ILE A 400 10.54 21.60 3.80
C ILE A 400 9.59 22.75 3.44
N GLY A 401 8.77 23.18 4.40
CA GLY A 401 7.85 24.32 4.23
C GLY A 401 6.60 24.02 3.41
N GLU A 402 6.41 22.78 2.93
CA GLU A 402 5.17 22.42 2.23
C GLU A 402 3.97 22.34 3.20
N PRO A 403 2.83 22.95 2.85
CA PRO A 403 1.65 22.90 3.68
C PRO A 403 0.95 21.52 3.65
N GLY A 404 0.05 21.32 4.62
CA GLY A 404 -0.86 20.17 4.68
C GLY A 404 -0.28 18.93 5.36
N PRO A 405 -1.14 18.06 5.94
CA PRO A 405 -0.71 16.84 6.63
C PRO A 405 -0.17 15.77 5.65
N PRO A 406 0.68 14.84 6.14
CA PRO A 406 1.43 14.95 7.38
C PRO A 406 2.45 16.10 7.29
N ARG A 407 2.87 16.63 8.45
CA ARG A 407 3.98 17.60 8.49
C ARG A 407 5.27 16.90 8.10
N THR A 408 6.19 17.66 7.52
CA THR A 408 7.53 17.16 7.21
C THR A 408 8.28 16.83 8.49
N GLN A 409 8.74 15.59 8.66
CA GLN A 409 9.35 15.11 9.89
C GLN A 409 10.32 13.94 9.68
N ILE A 410 11.25 13.80 10.63
CA ILE A 410 12.12 12.64 10.78
C ILE A 410 11.75 11.95 12.10
N GLU A 411 11.55 10.64 12.06
CA GLU A 411 11.22 9.83 13.23
C GLU A 411 12.23 8.69 13.39
N PHE A 412 12.36 8.18 14.62
CA PHE A 412 13.26 7.07 14.93
C PHE A 412 12.48 5.81 15.28
N SER A 413 13.04 4.62 15.04
CA SER A 413 12.34 3.34 15.29
C SER A 413 11.96 3.09 16.75
N ASN A 414 12.72 3.65 17.71
CA ASN A 414 12.38 3.66 19.14
C ASN A 414 11.65 4.94 19.59
N LYS A 415 11.19 5.77 18.64
CA LYS A 415 10.34 6.94 18.87
C LYS A 415 10.95 7.92 19.88
N GLU A 416 10.15 8.36 20.86
CA GLU A 416 10.51 9.32 21.92
C GLU A 416 11.65 8.86 22.84
N SER A 417 12.09 7.60 22.74
CA SER A 417 13.31 7.16 23.42
C SER A 417 14.56 7.78 22.83
N THR A 418 14.57 8.16 21.54
CA THR A 418 15.69 8.92 20.96
C THR A 418 15.63 10.38 21.41
N ARG A 419 16.57 10.81 22.24
CA ARG A 419 16.59 12.16 22.84
C ARG A 419 17.78 13.00 22.43
N TYR A 420 18.93 12.40 22.17
CA TYR A 420 20.14 13.17 21.87
C TYR A 420 20.71 12.79 20.51
N LEU A 421 21.30 13.77 19.86
CA LEU A 421 22.16 13.55 18.69
C LEU A 421 23.58 13.28 19.18
N TYR A 422 24.19 12.20 18.71
CA TYR A 422 25.60 11.90 18.89
C TYR A 422 26.33 11.97 17.55
N ILE A 423 27.21 12.97 17.39
CA ILE A 423 28.02 13.13 16.17
C ILE A 423 29.39 12.47 16.40
N LYS A 424 29.65 11.40 15.64
CA LYS A 424 30.88 10.59 15.72
C LYS A 424 31.97 11.11 14.78
N GLY A 425 33.22 11.05 15.23
CA GLY A 425 34.41 11.44 14.49
C GLY A 425 35.00 12.78 14.93
N VAL A 426 36.25 13.01 14.52
CA VAL A 426 37.06 14.17 14.94
C VAL A 426 37.08 15.33 13.92
N GLY A 427 36.42 15.17 12.77
CA GLY A 427 36.35 16.20 11.73
C GLY A 427 35.33 17.31 12.02
N THR A 428 35.27 18.32 11.16
CA THR A 428 34.29 19.42 11.23
C THR A 428 33.16 19.26 10.21
N LEU A 429 32.06 19.99 10.43
CA LEU A 429 30.96 20.09 9.48
C LEU A 429 31.23 21.23 8.49
N TYR A 430 31.11 20.94 7.20
CA TYR A 430 31.14 21.98 6.15
C TYR A 430 29.75 22.60 5.98
N GLY A 431 29.60 23.57 5.07
CA GLY A 431 28.33 24.30 4.88
C GLY A 431 27.11 23.37 4.73
N SER A 432 27.22 22.30 3.92
CA SER A 432 26.17 21.29 3.78
C SER A 432 25.92 20.49 5.07
N GLY A 433 26.97 20.16 5.82
CA GLY A 433 26.85 19.45 7.10
C GLY A 433 26.13 20.27 8.17
N LEU A 434 26.38 21.58 8.24
CA LEU A 434 25.65 22.47 9.13
C LEU A 434 24.17 22.58 8.73
N THR A 435 23.86 22.69 7.44
CA THR A 435 22.46 22.66 6.97
C THR A 435 21.77 21.34 7.30
N ASN A 436 22.43 20.21 7.08
CA ASN A 436 21.91 18.89 7.43
C ASN A 436 21.69 18.73 8.93
N LEU A 437 22.60 19.26 9.75
CA LEU A 437 22.43 19.29 11.21
C LEU A 437 21.16 20.06 11.59
N THR A 438 20.99 21.28 11.08
CA THR A 438 19.80 22.09 11.35
C THR A 438 18.53 21.35 10.94
N LEU A 439 18.48 20.79 9.72
CA LEU A 439 17.31 20.04 9.24
C LEU A 439 17.02 18.80 10.08
N LEU A 440 18.04 18.03 10.45
CA LEU A 440 17.87 16.86 11.32
C LEU A 440 17.28 17.27 12.67
N MET A 441 17.82 18.32 13.30
CA MET A 441 17.35 18.80 14.59
C MET A 441 15.93 19.36 14.50
N ASP A 442 15.61 20.13 13.47
CA ASP A 442 14.29 20.77 13.31
C ASP A 442 13.19 19.75 12.98
N LEU A 443 13.49 18.78 12.13
CA LEU A 443 12.51 17.80 11.66
C LEU A 443 12.30 16.64 12.64
N SER A 444 13.23 16.39 13.55
CA SER A 444 13.16 15.27 14.51
C SER A 444 12.58 15.70 15.85
N GLN A 445 11.28 15.56 16.07
CA GLN A 445 10.63 16.13 17.27
C GLN A 445 11.21 15.62 18.60
N SER A 446 11.63 14.35 18.67
CA SER A 446 12.11 13.73 19.90
C SER A 446 13.50 14.21 20.37
N LEU A 447 14.31 14.80 19.48
CA LEU A 447 15.66 15.28 19.83
C LEU A 447 15.63 16.56 20.66
N ASP A 448 16.45 16.63 21.71
CA ASP A 448 16.82 17.86 22.40
C ASP A 448 17.46 18.83 21.39
N LYS A 449 16.87 20.02 21.26
CA LYS A 449 17.28 21.05 20.30
C LYS A 449 18.55 21.79 20.69
N THR A 450 19.04 21.60 21.91
CA THR A 450 20.12 22.38 22.50
C THR A 450 21.38 21.56 22.75
N THR A 451 21.24 20.27 23.07
CA THR A 451 22.37 19.42 23.47
C THR A 451 22.80 18.49 22.35
N ILE A 452 24.10 18.49 22.03
CA ILE A 452 24.72 17.54 21.10
C ILE A 452 25.86 16.82 21.83
N LYS A 453 25.88 15.48 21.74
CA LYS A 453 26.99 14.66 22.20
C LYS A 453 28.01 14.49 21.08
N VAL A 454 29.30 14.49 21.42
CA VAL A 454 30.39 14.27 20.45
C VAL A 454 31.52 13.46 21.07
N ASP A 455 32.41 12.91 20.25
CA ASP A 455 33.57 12.18 20.75
C ASP A 455 34.46 13.04 21.68
N PRO A 456 35.01 12.48 22.77
CA PRO A 456 35.91 13.20 23.67
C PRO A 456 37.08 13.89 22.97
N GLY A 457 37.60 13.31 21.87
CA GLY A 457 38.71 13.86 21.09
C GLY A 457 38.33 14.91 20.02
N ALA A 458 37.05 15.18 19.79
CA ALA A 458 36.58 16.03 18.68
C ALA A 458 36.64 17.54 18.99
N THR A 459 37.82 18.05 19.38
CA THR A 459 37.99 19.43 19.87
C THR A 459 37.49 20.50 18.89
N GLU A 460 37.83 20.37 17.60
CA GLU A 460 37.41 21.34 16.57
C GLU A 460 35.89 21.34 16.37
N LEU A 461 35.30 20.14 16.30
CA LEU A 461 33.85 19.98 16.19
C LEU A 461 33.13 20.59 17.41
N LYS A 462 33.63 20.35 18.62
CA LYS A 462 33.09 20.95 19.85
C LYS A 462 33.06 22.47 19.77
N GLN A 463 34.17 23.08 19.35
CA GLN A 463 34.25 24.53 19.22
C GLN A 463 33.29 25.06 18.15
N GLN A 464 33.20 24.37 17.00
CA GLN A 464 32.29 24.73 15.92
C GLN A 464 30.83 24.69 16.39
N LEU A 465 30.39 23.60 16.99
CA LEU A 465 29.00 23.44 17.45
C LEU A 465 28.65 24.43 18.57
N ARG A 466 29.56 24.71 19.51
CA ARG A 466 29.38 25.77 20.53
C ARG A 466 29.22 27.15 19.90
N SER A 467 29.98 27.46 18.84
CA SER A 467 29.84 28.73 18.11
C SER A 467 28.48 28.88 17.40
N GLN A 468 27.81 27.76 17.10
CA GLN A 468 26.45 27.72 16.56
C GLN A 468 25.37 27.75 17.66
N GLY A 469 25.75 27.84 18.93
CA GLY A 469 24.82 27.98 20.05
C GLY A 469 24.41 26.68 20.74
N TYR A 470 24.99 25.53 20.36
CA TYR A 470 24.70 24.26 21.00
C TYR A 470 25.48 24.06 22.31
N THR A 471 24.83 23.42 23.28
CA THR A 471 25.50 22.80 24.43
C THR A 471 26.16 21.52 23.94
N VAL A 472 27.49 21.43 24.06
CA VAL A 472 28.25 20.27 23.58
C VAL A 472 28.86 19.52 24.76
N VAL A 473 28.47 18.26 24.90
CA VAL A 473 28.94 17.33 25.92
C VAL A 473 29.73 16.17 25.30
N ASP A 474 30.64 15.62 26.08
CA ASP A 474 31.41 14.45 25.66
C ASP A 474 30.52 13.22 25.77
N TYR A 475 30.55 12.38 24.73
CA TYR A 475 29.89 11.09 24.77
C TYR A 475 30.64 10.14 25.72
N SER A 476 29.89 9.44 26.58
CA SER A 476 30.39 8.39 27.46
C SER A 476 29.54 7.14 27.26
N GLU A 477 30.18 5.99 27.06
CA GLU A 477 29.48 4.70 26.96
C GLU A 477 28.80 4.30 28.28
N ASP A 478 29.26 4.84 29.41
CA ASP A 478 28.70 4.57 30.75
C ASP A 478 27.30 5.21 30.98
N ASP A 479 26.80 6.04 30.05
CA ASP A 479 25.43 6.58 30.09
C ASP A 479 24.34 5.51 29.84
N PHE A 480 24.70 4.23 29.65
CA PHE A 480 23.79 3.14 29.27
C PHE A 480 23.08 2.39 30.39
N VAL A 481 23.21 2.78 31.67
CA VAL A 481 22.57 2.04 32.77
C VAL A 481 21.40 2.79 33.38
N ILE A 482 20.21 2.64 32.81
CA ILE A 482 18.97 2.51 33.62
C ILE A 482 18.04 1.47 32.97
N THR A 483 17.66 0.50 33.80
CA THR A 483 16.77 -0.67 33.63
C THR A 483 15.45 -0.43 32.94
#